data_AF-A0A397I209-F1
#
_entry.id   AF-A0A397I209-F1
#
_cell.length_a   1.000
_cell.length_b   1.000
_cell.length_c   1.000
_cell.angle_alpha   90.00
_cell.angle_beta   90.00
_cell.angle_gamma   90.00
#
_symmetry.space_group_name_H-M   'P 1'
#
loop_
_entity.id
_entity.type
_entity.pdbx_description
1 polymer ?
#
loop_
_entity_poly.entity_id
_entity_poly.type
_entity_poly.pdbx_seq_one_letter_code
_entity_poly.pdbx_strand_id
1 'polypeptide(L)'
;MSTSVWDPDSILQISDASGRGMFCVGLARSRYDSRCRWNIPQDRYTAVLSVLDDISMKLPHNVTNSELRRLARLGLCEYHGHQEGEIVAKWENVLRCVDGIYRAYERREEETTRKLVLLGKEIIECRSLLGVKEDCDEACSVVLRRYINNNAQLKEELVAIQATCARLQKDQEEESCRLSAENSRLSTLLKRAEEEQQRCQNQESNVTAECEKLRKQNAALQADVDSGKDKCKDLQDREKSATMELIATTAQLHGVQSVNLGLENDKKALQSEIDIPKQEVKRLSDSNTSISSQLARTTASLETVTTELSAAHQANMELREELTAATGEIRQLSGTTDTIQVVERELSAAHKENMQLRVELTTSTRQIIELRSKISELSTPVWHRLIQWIQQKLSGLKHLLKPDKEVSDEEEGVALAQGVAVRDAGLA
;
A
#
# COMPACT_ATOMS: atom_id res chain seq x y z
N MET A 1 52.90 -132.66 67.22
CA MET A 1 52.33 -132.43 65.86
C MET A 1 52.36 -130.93 65.63
N SER A 2 52.95 -130.48 64.52
CA SER A 2 53.03 -129.05 64.20
C SER A 2 51.67 -128.59 63.66
N THR A 3 51.09 -127.54 64.25
CA THR A 3 49.87 -126.92 63.75
C THR A 3 50.20 -126.04 62.53
N SER A 4 49.65 -126.37 61.37
CA SER A 4 49.74 -125.52 60.18
C SER A 4 49.10 -124.16 60.43
N VAL A 5 49.65 -123.11 59.81
CA VAL A 5 49.17 -121.72 59.96
C VAL A 5 47.94 -121.48 59.08
N TRP A 6 47.82 -122.20 57.97
CA TRP A 6 46.70 -122.22 57.03
C TRP A 6 46.73 -123.52 56.20
N ASP A 7 45.68 -123.75 55.43
CA ASP A 7 45.57 -124.87 54.48
C ASP A 7 45.87 -124.39 53.05
N PRO A 8 47.09 -124.62 52.52
CA PRO A 8 47.45 -124.22 51.17
C PRO A 8 46.85 -125.12 50.08
N ASP A 9 46.50 -126.37 50.39
CA ASP A 9 45.93 -127.29 49.39
C ASP A 9 44.52 -126.86 49.00
N SER A 10 43.69 -126.58 50.00
CA SER A 10 42.32 -126.07 49.84
C SER A 10 42.30 -124.67 49.22
N ILE A 11 43.14 -123.75 49.72
CA ILE A 11 43.14 -122.35 49.25
C ILE A 11 43.72 -122.20 47.84
N LEU A 12 44.75 -122.97 47.47
CA LEU A 12 45.31 -122.98 46.11
C LEU A 12 44.57 -123.95 45.16
N GLN A 13 43.64 -124.75 45.70
CA GLN A 13 42.79 -125.74 45.02
C GLN A 13 43.60 -126.85 44.32
N ILE A 14 44.57 -127.44 45.01
CA ILE A 14 45.58 -128.31 44.39
C ILE A 14 45.17 -129.79 44.36
N SER A 15 44.74 -130.40 45.46
CA SER A 15 44.18 -131.75 45.41
C SER A 15 42.75 -131.76 44.83
N ASP A 16 42.19 -132.95 44.58
CA ASP A 16 40.76 -133.08 44.35
C ASP A 16 39.99 -133.25 45.68
N ALA A 17 38.70 -132.92 45.68
CA ALA A 17 37.85 -133.01 46.87
C ALA A 17 37.56 -134.46 47.34
N SER A 18 38.20 -135.47 46.72
CA SER A 18 38.15 -136.87 47.17
C SER A 18 39.43 -137.33 47.89
N GLY A 19 40.48 -136.49 47.91
CA GLY A 19 41.74 -136.74 48.62
C GLY A 19 42.58 -137.91 48.11
N ARG A 20 42.20 -138.53 46.98
CA ARG A 20 42.83 -139.76 46.44
C ARG A 20 43.87 -139.51 45.35
N GLY A 21 44.22 -138.26 45.11
CA GLY A 21 45.18 -137.83 44.09
C GLY A 21 45.00 -136.35 43.76
N MET A 22 45.75 -135.89 42.76
CA MET A 22 45.50 -134.59 42.14
C MET A 22 45.43 -134.69 40.61
N PHE A 23 44.47 -133.96 40.04
CA PHE A 23 44.44 -133.67 38.62
C PHE A 23 45.42 -132.54 38.28
N CYS A 24 45.85 -132.45 37.03
CA CYS A 24 46.63 -131.34 36.51
C CYS A 24 46.00 -129.98 36.90
N VAL A 25 46.80 -129.05 37.43
CA VAL A 25 46.32 -127.72 37.85
C VAL A 25 46.03 -126.80 36.64
N GLY A 26 46.56 -127.15 35.47
CA GLY A 26 46.38 -126.43 34.20
C GLY A 26 44.95 -126.49 33.65
N LEU A 27 44.64 -125.54 32.78
CA LEU A 27 43.31 -125.30 32.23
C LEU A 27 43.25 -125.74 30.76
N ALA A 28 42.26 -126.58 30.44
CA ALA A 28 42.02 -127.06 29.09
C ALA A 28 41.22 -126.01 28.30
N ARG A 29 41.92 -125.10 27.60
CA ARG A 29 41.30 -124.00 26.83
C ARG A 29 40.22 -124.44 25.83
N SER A 30 40.36 -125.63 25.25
CA SER A 30 39.36 -126.25 24.36
C SER A 30 38.07 -126.73 25.06
N ARG A 31 37.98 -126.58 26.39
CA ARG A 31 36.85 -126.98 27.23
C ARG A 31 36.50 -125.88 28.24
N TYR A 32 36.34 -124.65 27.76
CA TYR A 32 35.92 -123.48 28.56
C TYR A 32 36.78 -123.27 29.82
N ASP A 33 38.11 -123.38 29.66
CA ASP A 33 39.11 -123.27 30.72
C ASP A 33 38.87 -124.18 31.94
N SER A 34 38.14 -125.28 31.76
CA SER A 34 37.97 -126.28 32.81
C SER A 34 39.29 -126.98 33.15
N ARG A 35 39.45 -127.32 34.44
CA ARG A 35 40.66 -127.97 34.96
C ARG A 35 40.95 -129.28 34.22
N CYS A 36 42.20 -129.45 33.80
CA CYS A 36 42.64 -130.63 33.06
C CYS A 36 42.54 -131.90 33.91
N ARG A 37 41.66 -132.84 33.51
CA ARG A 37 41.45 -134.14 34.18
C ARG A 37 42.58 -135.16 33.99
N TRP A 38 43.81 -134.71 33.73
CA TRP A 38 44.97 -135.60 33.64
C TRP A 38 45.48 -135.89 35.05
N ASN A 39 45.45 -137.15 35.48
CA ASN A 39 46.01 -137.56 36.78
C ASN A 39 47.52 -137.31 36.80
N ILE A 40 48.02 -136.62 37.83
CA ILE A 40 49.47 -136.49 38.02
C ILE A 40 50.01 -137.74 38.75
N PRO A 41 51.14 -138.33 38.30
CA PRO A 41 51.75 -139.49 38.95
C PRO A 41 51.98 -139.34 40.46
N GLN A 42 51.89 -140.45 41.18
CA GLN A 42 51.87 -140.48 42.65
C GLN A 42 53.16 -139.95 43.28
N ASP A 43 54.32 -140.19 42.67
CA ASP A 43 55.61 -139.63 43.07
C ASP A 43 55.61 -138.10 43.00
N ARG A 44 55.08 -137.54 41.91
CA ARG A 44 54.92 -136.09 41.72
C ARG A 44 53.87 -135.49 42.65
N TYR A 45 52.79 -136.21 42.96
CA TYR A 45 51.81 -135.80 43.97
C TYR A 45 52.40 -135.79 45.37
N THR A 46 53.17 -136.82 45.76
CA THR A 46 53.91 -136.84 47.03
C THR A 46 54.92 -135.68 47.12
N ALA A 47 55.58 -135.32 46.01
CA ALA A 47 56.44 -134.15 45.94
C ALA A 47 55.67 -132.81 46.03
N VAL A 48 54.42 -132.75 45.58
CA VAL A 48 53.52 -131.59 45.81
C VAL A 48 53.12 -131.48 47.28
N LEU A 49 52.72 -132.58 47.92
CA LEU A 49 52.34 -132.59 49.34
C LEU A 49 53.48 -132.07 50.23
N SER A 50 54.72 -132.53 49.99
CA SER A 50 55.90 -132.00 50.69
C SER A 50 56.10 -130.48 50.52
N VAL A 51 55.78 -129.91 49.35
CA VAL A 51 55.86 -128.45 49.12
C VAL A 51 54.69 -127.72 49.78
N LEU A 52 53.52 -128.35 49.87
CA LEU A 52 52.37 -127.81 50.60
C LEU A 52 52.61 -127.80 52.12
N ASP A 53 53.22 -128.84 52.67
CA ASP A 53 53.66 -128.88 54.07
C ASP A 53 54.64 -127.73 54.37
N ASP A 54 55.71 -127.57 53.57
CA ASP A 54 56.69 -126.47 53.66
C ASP A 54 56.01 -125.07 53.63
N ILE A 55 54.97 -124.91 52.80
CA ILE A 55 54.22 -123.66 52.62
C ILE A 55 53.23 -123.41 53.78
N SER A 56 52.61 -124.47 54.32
CA SER A 56 51.60 -124.38 55.41
C SER A 56 52.16 -123.82 56.72
N MET A 57 53.48 -123.92 56.91
CA MET A 57 54.22 -123.42 58.08
C MET A 57 54.58 -121.93 57.97
N LYS A 58 54.28 -121.27 56.84
CA LYS A 58 54.55 -119.85 56.57
C LYS A 58 53.25 -119.07 56.47
N LEU A 59 53.26 -117.77 56.77
CA LEU A 59 52.13 -116.90 56.44
C LEU A 59 51.99 -116.75 54.90
N PRO A 60 50.79 -116.57 54.34
CA PRO A 60 50.55 -116.46 52.89
C PRO A 60 51.44 -115.44 52.14
N HIS A 61 51.82 -114.34 52.77
CA HIS A 61 52.73 -113.33 52.19
C HIS A 61 54.22 -113.70 52.23
N ASN A 62 54.60 -114.74 52.98
CA ASN A 62 55.99 -115.24 53.08
C ASN A 62 56.26 -116.44 52.16
N VAL A 63 55.29 -116.83 51.32
CA VAL A 63 55.45 -117.86 50.29
C VAL A 63 56.17 -117.25 49.09
N THR A 64 57.26 -117.88 48.64
CA THR A 64 58.07 -117.31 47.56
C THR A 64 57.60 -117.75 46.17
N ASN A 65 57.84 -116.90 45.16
CA ASN A 65 57.55 -117.21 43.76
C ASN A 65 58.27 -118.49 43.26
N SER A 66 59.44 -118.83 43.81
CA SER A 66 60.15 -120.07 43.48
C SER A 66 59.45 -121.32 44.03
N GLU A 67 58.86 -121.24 45.22
CA GLU A 67 58.05 -122.32 45.80
C GLU A 67 56.76 -122.53 44.98
N LEU A 68 56.08 -121.45 44.60
CA LEU A 68 54.90 -121.52 43.71
C LEU A 68 55.25 -122.08 42.32
N ARG A 69 56.41 -121.73 41.74
CA ARG A 69 56.88 -122.35 40.47
C ARG A 69 57.20 -123.84 40.63
N ARG A 70 57.86 -124.25 41.72
CA ARG A 70 58.13 -125.66 42.04
C ARG A 70 56.81 -126.44 42.14
N LEU A 71 55.84 -125.89 42.86
CA LEU A 71 54.49 -126.43 43.04
C LEU A 71 53.74 -126.53 41.69
N ALA A 72 53.79 -125.49 40.86
CA ALA A 72 53.13 -125.46 39.54
C ALA A 72 53.75 -126.47 38.57
N ARG A 73 55.09 -126.57 38.50
CA ARG A 73 55.79 -127.58 37.69
C ARG A 73 55.40 -128.99 38.08
N LEU A 74 55.35 -129.28 39.38
CA LEU A 74 54.95 -130.60 39.88
C LEU A 74 53.45 -130.86 39.63
N GLY A 75 52.60 -129.83 39.67
CA GLY A 75 51.15 -129.91 39.40
C GLY A 75 50.72 -129.94 37.92
N LEU A 76 51.59 -129.63 36.95
CA LEU A 76 51.24 -129.54 35.52
C LEU A 76 51.62 -130.80 34.72
N CYS A 77 50.68 -131.39 33.98
CA CYS A 77 51.00 -132.44 33.02
C CYS A 77 51.73 -131.88 31.79
N GLU A 78 52.40 -132.75 31.04
CA GLU A 78 53.32 -132.40 29.93
C GLU A 78 52.70 -131.42 28.93
N TYR A 79 51.45 -131.65 28.52
CA TYR A 79 50.70 -130.80 27.60
C TYR A 79 50.43 -129.37 28.12
N HIS A 80 50.44 -129.16 29.44
CA HIS A 80 50.13 -127.87 30.08
C HIS A 80 51.34 -127.22 30.76
N GLY A 81 52.56 -127.76 30.61
CA GLY A 81 53.77 -127.19 31.23
C GLY A 81 54.02 -125.71 30.88
N HIS A 82 53.56 -125.26 29.71
CA HIS A 82 53.60 -123.86 29.29
C HIS A 82 52.76 -122.90 30.16
N GLN A 83 51.83 -123.42 30.97
CA GLN A 83 50.95 -122.64 31.85
C GLN A 83 51.56 -122.36 33.23
N GLU A 84 52.83 -122.71 33.50
CA GLU A 84 53.51 -122.45 34.79
C GLU A 84 53.30 -121.00 35.25
N GLY A 85 53.57 -120.02 34.39
CA GLY A 85 53.43 -118.59 34.73
C GLY A 85 51.98 -118.17 34.99
N GLU A 86 51.01 -118.75 34.28
CA GLU A 86 49.58 -118.44 34.43
C GLU A 86 49.04 -118.98 35.77
N ILE A 87 49.45 -120.19 36.14
CA ILE A 87 49.09 -120.81 37.42
C ILE A 87 49.76 -120.11 38.60
N VAL A 88 51.05 -119.78 38.49
CA VAL A 88 51.75 -119.01 39.55
C VAL A 88 51.12 -117.64 39.73
N ALA A 89 50.83 -116.89 38.66
CA ALA A 89 50.18 -115.59 38.75
C ALA A 89 48.76 -115.68 39.37
N LYS A 90 48.00 -116.75 39.06
CA LYS A 90 46.72 -117.04 39.71
C LYS A 90 46.88 -117.24 41.22
N TRP A 91 47.85 -118.08 41.64
CA TRP A 91 48.10 -118.35 43.06
C TRP A 91 48.64 -117.13 43.81
N GLU A 92 49.56 -116.34 43.24
CA GLU A 92 50.02 -115.07 43.82
C GLU A 92 48.87 -114.09 44.06
N ASN A 93 47.88 -114.05 43.15
CA ASN A 93 46.69 -113.23 43.34
C ASN A 93 45.79 -113.75 44.47
N VAL A 94 45.62 -115.07 44.60
CA VAL A 94 44.90 -115.69 45.74
C VAL A 94 45.58 -115.36 47.07
N LEU A 95 46.91 -115.53 47.16
CA LEU A 95 47.66 -115.22 48.39
C LEU A 95 47.59 -113.73 48.75
N ARG A 96 47.62 -112.83 47.76
CA ARG A 96 47.43 -111.38 47.96
C ARG A 96 46.04 -111.06 48.50
N CYS A 97 44.99 -111.73 48.03
CA CYS A 97 43.64 -111.60 48.58
C CYS A 97 43.56 -112.10 50.03
N VAL A 98 44.19 -113.24 50.35
CA VAL A 98 44.22 -113.79 51.72
C VAL A 98 44.99 -112.88 52.68
N ASP A 99 46.14 -112.33 52.27
CA ASP A 99 46.90 -111.35 53.07
C ASP A 99 46.08 -110.06 53.32
N GLY A 100 45.34 -109.59 52.31
CA GLY A 100 44.41 -108.47 52.44
C GLY A 100 43.29 -108.72 53.46
N ILE A 101 42.76 -109.94 53.52
CA ILE A 101 41.77 -110.36 54.52
C ILE A 101 42.41 -110.44 55.91
N TYR A 102 43.61 -111.02 56.04
CA TYR A 102 44.32 -111.15 57.32
C TYR A 102 44.62 -109.77 57.94
N ARG A 103 45.17 -108.83 57.16
CA ARG A 103 45.39 -107.43 57.59
C ARG A 103 44.10 -106.64 57.84
N ALA A 104 42.95 -107.09 57.34
CA ALA A 104 41.66 -106.49 57.68
C ALA A 104 41.10 -107.03 59.00
N TYR A 105 41.34 -108.31 59.30
CA TYR A 105 41.03 -108.93 60.59
C TYR A 105 41.89 -108.32 61.71
N GLU A 106 43.22 -108.32 61.54
CA GLU A 106 44.21 -107.78 62.48
C GLU A 106 43.88 -106.33 62.91
N ARG A 107 43.60 -105.44 61.94
CA ARG A 107 43.18 -104.05 62.23
C ARG A 107 41.84 -103.96 62.97
N ARG A 108 40.88 -104.87 62.71
CA ARG A 108 39.61 -104.94 63.45
C ARG A 108 39.82 -105.44 64.88
N GLU A 109 40.71 -106.40 65.09
CA GLU A 109 41.08 -106.91 66.41
C GLU A 109 41.76 -105.83 67.25
N GLU A 110 42.71 -105.09 66.66
CA GLU A 110 43.30 -103.90 67.29
C GLU A 110 42.23 -102.84 67.62
N GLU A 111 41.36 -102.48 66.67
CA GLU A 111 40.31 -101.48 66.89
C GLU A 111 39.34 -101.91 68.00
N THR A 112 38.96 -103.18 68.04
CA THR A 112 38.10 -103.76 69.09
C THR A 112 38.80 -103.73 70.45
N THR A 113 40.08 -104.09 70.50
CA THR A 113 40.91 -104.04 71.71
C THR A 113 41.02 -102.60 72.24
N ARG A 114 41.28 -101.62 71.37
CA ARG A 114 41.30 -100.19 71.74
C ARG A 114 39.95 -99.72 72.29
N LYS A 115 38.83 -100.14 71.69
CA LYS A 115 37.47 -99.83 72.17
C LYS A 115 37.18 -100.45 73.53
N LEU A 116 37.58 -101.69 73.78
CA LEU A 116 37.45 -102.34 75.09
C LEU A 116 38.29 -101.63 76.17
N VAL A 117 39.50 -101.19 75.84
CA VAL A 117 40.35 -100.38 76.75
C VAL A 117 39.74 -99.00 77.04
N LEU A 118 39.07 -98.37 76.07
CA LEU A 118 38.37 -97.10 76.29
C LEU A 118 37.12 -97.28 77.17
N LEU A 119 36.25 -98.25 76.84
CA LEU A 119 35.07 -98.58 77.65
C LEU A 119 35.46 -98.96 79.09
N GLY A 120 36.56 -99.69 79.28
CA GLY A 120 37.09 -100.00 80.61
C GLY A 120 37.46 -98.75 81.42
N LYS A 121 38.04 -97.72 80.79
CA LYS A 121 38.34 -96.43 81.43
C LYS A 121 37.06 -95.65 81.75
N GLU A 122 36.13 -95.57 80.81
CA GLU A 122 34.84 -94.90 80.99
C GLU A 122 34.05 -95.52 82.17
N ILE A 123 34.06 -96.85 82.32
CA ILE A 123 33.43 -97.54 83.45
C ILE A 123 34.12 -97.20 84.78
N ILE A 124 35.45 -97.11 84.82
CA ILE A 124 36.20 -96.70 86.02
C ILE A 124 35.92 -95.24 86.38
N GLU A 125 35.89 -94.35 85.38
CA GLU A 125 35.56 -92.93 85.56
C GLU A 125 34.12 -92.74 86.06
N CYS A 126 33.14 -93.47 85.48
CA CYS A 126 31.77 -93.49 86.00
C CYS A 126 31.71 -93.99 87.45
N ARG A 127 32.40 -95.08 87.80
CA ARG A 127 32.47 -95.56 89.21
C ARG A 127 33.03 -94.51 90.15
N SER A 128 34.07 -93.79 89.72
CA SER A 128 34.69 -92.70 90.48
C SER A 128 33.75 -91.51 90.68
N LEU A 129 33.10 -91.03 89.60
CA LEU A 129 32.15 -89.91 89.64
C LEU A 129 30.90 -90.22 90.47
N LEU A 130 30.46 -91.48 90.51
CA LEU A 130 29.35 -91.94 91.33
C LEU A 130 29.74 -92.24 92.79
N GLY A 131 31.03 -92.18 93.14
CA GLY A 131 31.55 -92.33 94.50
C GLY A 131 31.40 -93.74 95.10
N VAL A 132 31.17 -94.76 94.28
CA VAL A 132 30.83 -96.12 94.74
C VAL A 132 32.11 -96.93 94.99
N LYS A 133 32.25 -97.45 96.21
CA LYS A 133 33.30 -98.44 96.55
C LYS A 133 32.99 -99.79 95.91
N GLU A 134 34.02 -100.54 95.54
CA GLU A 134 33.92 -101.68 94.62
C GLU A 134 33.03 -102.84 95.12
N ASP A 135 32.80 -102.95 96.43
CA ASP A 135 32.06 -104.06 97.08
C ASP A 135 30.56 -103.78 97.34
N CYS A 136 29.95 -102.75 96.75
CA CYS A 136 28.61 -102.27 97.13
C CYS A 136 27.59 -102.19 95.96
N ASP A 137 27.24 -103.35 95.41
CA ASP A 137 26.36 -103.52 94.24
C ASP A 137 24.96 -102.90 94.44
N GLU A 138 24.34 -103.10 95.62
CA GLU A 138 23.00 -102.57 95.94
C GLU A 138 22.97 -101.03 95.94
N ALA A 139 24.01 -100.39 96.49
CA ALA A 139 24.14 -98.93 96.48
C ALA A 139 24.38 -98.40 95.05
N CYS A 140 25.18 -99.13 94.26
CA CYS A 140 25.37 -98.87 92.84
C CYS A 140 24.03 -98.85 92.10
N SER A 141 23.13 -99.81 92.40
CA SER A 141 21.81 -99.91 91.77
C SER A 141 20.89 -98.69 92.04
N VAL A 142 21.00 -98.04 93.21
CA VAL A 142 20.18 -96.87 93.59
C VAL A 142 20.72 -95.61 92.92
N VAL A 143 22.04 -95.43 92.92
CA VAL A 143 22.70 -94.30 92.26
C VAL A 143 22.51 -94.40 90.73
N LEU A 144 22.64 -95.59 90.15
CA LEU A 144 22.39 -95.84 88.73
C LEU A 144 20.92 -95.55 88.37
N ARG A 145 19.94 -95.99 89.18
CA ARG A 145 18.52 -95.66 88.97
C ARG A 145 18.26 -94.16 89.02
N ARG A 146 18.88 -93.42 89.96
CA ARG A 146 18.79 -91.95 90.01
C ARG A 146 19.40 -91.31 88.77
N TYR A 147 20.56 -91.77 88.32
CA TYR A 147 21.22 -91.28 87.10
C TYR A 147 20.36 -91.54 85.85
N ILE A 148 19.78 -92.74 85.71
CA ILE A 148 18.88 -93.11 84.61
C ILE A 148 17.64 -92.20 84.59
N ASN A 149 17.01 -91.96 85.74
CA ASN A 149 15.84 -91.09 85.84
C ASN A 149 16.19 -89.62 85.50
N ASN A 150 17.30 -89.09 86.00
CA ASN A 150 17.79 -87.76 85.63
C ASN A 150 18.10 -87.70 84.11
N ASN A 151 18.68 -88.75 83.53
CA ASN A 151 18.99 -88.83 82.10
C ASN A 151 17.72 -88.88 81.23
N ALA A 152 16.63 -89.49 81.73
CA ALA A 152 15.33 -89.45 81.09
C ALA A 152 14.72 -88.04 81.11
N GLN A 153 14.74 -87.35 82.27
CA GLN A 153 14.28 -85.96 82.39
C GLN A 153 15.07 -85.02 81.47
N LEU A 154 16.40 -85.11 81.45
CA LEU A 154 17.24 -84.32 80.54
C LEU A 154 16.97 -84.61 79.06
N LYS A 155 16.49 -85.81 78.70
CA LYS A 155 16.04 -86.12 77.32
C LYS A 155 14.69 -85.49 77.00
N GLU A 156 13.75 -85.49 77.94
CA GLU A 156 12.45 -84.81 77.79
C GLU A 156 12.65 -83.28 77.65
N GLU A 157 13.50 -82.69 78.49
CA GLU A 157 13.91 -81.28 78.40
C GLU A 157 14.60 -80.98 77.07
N LEU A 158 15.54 -81.82 76.62
CA LEU A 158 16.24 -81.64 75.35
C LEU A 158 15.28 -81.73 74.15
N VAL A 159 14.30 -82.64 74.17
CA VAL A 159 13.25 -82.73 73.14
C VAL A 159 12.33 -81.50 73.18
N ALA A 160 11.97 -81.01 74.37
CA ALA A 160 11.16 -79.80 74.52
C ALA A 160 11.90 -78.54 74.03
N ILE A 161 13.20 -78.45 74.28
CA ILE A 161 14.08 -77.39 73.75
C ILE A 161 14.19 -77.51 72.22
N GLN A 162 14.49 -78.70 71.68
CA GLN A 162 14.54 -78.93 70.23
C GLN A 162 13.22 -78.55 69.53
N ALA A 163 12.08 -78.96 70.08
CA ALA A 163 10.77 -78.57 69.57
C ALA A 163 10.52 -77.05 69.65
N THR A 164 11.12 -76.37 70.62
CA THR A 164 11.03 -74.91 70.77
C THR A 164 11.95 -74.18 69.79
N CYS A 165 13.17 -74.66 69.58
CA CYS A 165 14.06 -74.18 68.53
C CYS A 165 13.45 -74.37 67.13
N ALA A 166 12.80 -75.51 66.87
CA ALA A 166 12.12 -75.76 65.60
C ALA A 166 10.93 -74.81 65.35
N ARG A 167 10.17 -74.43 66.40
CA ARG A 167 9.15 -73.37 66.28
C ARG A 167 9.79 -72.02 65.99
N LEU A 168 10.77 -71.59 66.79
CA LEU A 168 11.44 -70.30 66.60
C LEU A 168 12.12 -70.18 65.22
N GLN A 169 12.70 -71.27 64.70
CA GLN A 169 13.27 -71.29 63.35
C GLN A 169 12.18 -71.14 62.29
N LYS A 170 11.05 -71.86 62.42
CA LYS A 170 9.91 -71.70 61.50
C LYS A 170 9.34 -70.27 61.55
N ASP A 171 9.19 -69.70 62.74
CA ASP A 171 8.70 -68.33 62.93
C ASP A 171 9.67 -67.31 62.30
N GLN A 172 10.98 -67.55 62.40
CA GLN A 172 12.03 -66.77 61.73
C GLN A 172 11.99 -66.91 60.20
N GLU A 173 11.73 -68.11 59.67
CA GLU A 173 11.59 -68.37 58.24
C GLU A 173 10.33 -67.69 57.67
N GLU A 174 9.20 -67.72 58.38
CA GLU A 174 7.97 -67.01 58.02
C GLU A 174 8.16 -65.48 58.06
N GLU A 175 8.84 -64.94 59.09
CA GLU A 175 9.17 -63.52 59.16
C GLU A 175 10.14 -63.09 58.05
N SER A 176 11.14 -63.91 57.73
CA SER A 176 12.07 -63.67 56.62
C SER A 176 11.34 -63.63 55.27
N CYS A 177 10.39 -64.53 55.05
CA CYS A 177 9.52 -64.51 53.87
C CYS A 177 8.65 -63.24 53.83
N ARG A 178 8.10 -62.82 54.97
CA ARG A 178 7.29 -61.59 55.09
C ARG A 178 8.10 -60.33 54.77
N LEU A 179 9.30 -60.21 55.32
CA LEU A 179 10.22 -59.09 55.06
C LEU A 179 10.73 -59.10 53.61
N SER A 180 10.97 -60.27 53.02
CA SER A 180 11.34 -60.40 51.61
C SER A 180 10.22 -59.93 50.65
N ALA A 181 8.97 -60.33 50.93
CA ALA A 181 7.80 -59.87 50.20
C ALA A 181 7.58 -58.36 50.35
N GLU A 182 7.73 -57.82 51.56
CA GLU A 182 7.58 -56.38 51.82
C GLU A 182 8.69 -55.54 51.18
N ASN A 183 9.95 -55.99 51.23
CA ASN A 183 11.05 -55.34 50.50
C ASN A 183 10.81 -55.34 48.98
N SER A 184 10.25 -56.42 48.44
CA SER A 184 9.85 -56.51 47.02
C SER A 184 8.72 -55.52 46.69
N ARG A 185 7.74 -55.36 47.60
CA ARG A 185 6.65 -54.38 47.48
C ARG A 185 7.17 -52.95 47.54
N LEU A 186 8.07 -52.65 48.48
CA LEU A 186 8.69 -51.33 48.66
C LEU A 186 9.58 -50.96 47.47
N SER A 187 10.40 -51.87 46.96
CA SER A 187 11.19 -51.66 45.73
C SER A 187 10.29 -51.33 44.52
N THR A 188 9.16 -52.05 44.39
CA THR A 188 8.16 -51.80 43.34
C THR A 188 7.38 -50.49 43.53
N LEU A 189 7.34 -49.93 44.75
CA LEU A 189 6.78 -48.61 45.02
C LEU A 189 7.80 -47.49 44.78
N LEU A 190 9.05 -47.67 45.23
CA LEU A 190 10.16 -46.76 45.00
C LEU A 190 10.34 -46.48 43.50
N LYS A 191 10.47 -47.55 42.69
CA LYS A 191 10.63 -47.41 41.23
C LYS A 191 9.49 -46.63 40.57
N ARG A 192 8.25 -46.81 41.03
CA ARG A 192 7.10 -46.05 40.50
C ARG A 192 7.10 -44.58 40.93
N ALA A 193 7.61 -44.28 42.14
CA ALA A 193 7.81 -42.91 42.58
C ALA A 193 8.93 -42.21 41.78
N GLU A 194 10.03 -42.93 41.47
CA GLU A 194 11.11 -42.44 40.60
C GLU A 194 10.63 -42.19 39.17
N GLU A 195 9.86 -43.12 38.58
CA GLU A 195 9.26 -42.99 37.25
C GLU A 195 8.28 -41.80 37.16
N GLU A 196 7.48 -41.56 38.20
CA GLU A 196 6.56 -40.41 38.25
C GLU A 196 7.31 -39.10 38.51
N GLN A 197 8.33 -39.09 39.38
CA GLN A 197 9.18 -37.93 39.60
C GLN A 197 9.88 -37.49 38.30
N GLN A 198 10.43 -38.44 37.53
CA GLN A 198 11.03 -38.15 36.23
C GLN A 198 9.99 -37.62 35.23
N ARG A 199 8.75 -38.12 35.27
CA ARG A 199 7.65 -37.60 34.43
C ARG A 199 7.31 -36.15 34.80
N CYS A 200 7.21 -35.83 36.08
CA CYS A 200 6.98 -34.47 36.57
C CYS A 200 8.11 -33.51 36.16
N GLN A 201 9.38 -33.92 36.32
CA GLN A 201 10.53 -33.13 35.88
C GLN A 201 10.53 -32.86 34.36
N ASN A 202 10.17 -33.87 33.56
CA ASN A 202 10.05 -33.72 32.10
C ASN A 202 8.89 -32.77 31.73
N GLN A 203 7.78 -32.80 32.46
CA GLN A 203 6.66 -31.86 32.28
C GLN A 203 7.05 -30.42 32.68
N GLU A 204 7.71 -30.24 33.82
CA GLU A 204 8.20 -28.94 34.30
C GLU A 204 9.19 -28.32 33.32
N SER A 205 10.12 -29.11 32.77
CA SER A 205 11.05 -28.67 31.72
C SER A 205 10.32 -28.21 30.45
N ASN A 206 9.35 -28.99 29.97
CA ASN A 206 8.53 -28.65 28.80
C ASN A 206 7.72 -27.34 29.02
N VAL A 207 7.04 -27.21 30.15
CA VAL A 207 6.27 -26.01 30.51
C VAL A 207 7.17 -24.79 30.66
N THR A 208 8.37 -24.96 31.21
CA THR A 208 9.36 -23.88 31.34
C THR A 208 9.83 -23.40 29.96
N ALA A 209 10.13 -24.31 29.04
CA ALA A 209 10.51 -23.98 27.67
C ALA A 209 9.37 -23.29 26.89
N GLU A 210 8.12 -23.71 27.09
CA GLU A 210 6.96 -23.04 26.51
C GLU A 210 6.74 -21.64 27.10
N CYS A 211 6.88 -21.47 28.41
CA CYS A 211 6.83 -20.16 29.06
C CYS A 211 7.94 -19.22 28.55
N GLU A 212 9.15 -19.72 28.29
CA GLU A 212 10.21 -18.93 27.64
C GLU A 212 9.85 -18.53 26.21
N LYS A 213 9.30 -19.46 25.41
CA LYS A 213 8.85 -19.18 24.04
C LYS A 213 7.77 -18.10 24.03
N LEU A 214 6.77 -18.20 24.91
CA LEU A 214 5.71 -17.20 25.06
C LEU A 214 6.24 -15.84 25.55
N ARG A 215 7.21 -15.81 26.48
CA ARG A 215 7.89 -14.57 26.88
C ARG A 215 8.62 -13.91 25.71
N LYS A 216 9.35 -14.69 24.90
CA LYS A 216 10.06 -14.21 23.70
C LYS A 216 9.07 -13.68 22.64
N GLN A 217 7.93 -14.33 22.45
CA GLN A 217 6.87 -13.86 21.55
C GLN A 217 6.20 -12.56 22.06
N ASN A 218 5.87 -12.47 23.36
CA ASN A 218 5.30 -11.25 23.94
C ASN A 218 6.28 -10.06 23.87
N ALA A 219 7.58 -10.29 24.06
CA ALA A 219 8.60 -9.24 23.92
C ALA A 219 8.69 -8.70 22.49
N ALA A 220 8.58 -9.58 21.48
CA ALA A 220 8.54 -9.17 20.07
C ALA A 220 7.25 -8.38 19.75
N LEU A 221 6.09 -8.89 20.16
CA LEU A 221 4.80 -8.21 19.96
C LEU A 221 4.74 -6.84 20.66
N GLN A 222 5.35 -6.70 21.83
CA GLN A 222 5.47 -5.40 22.51
C GLN A 222 6.32 -4.41 21.70
N ALA A 223 7.45 -4.86 21.14
CA ALA A 223 8.30 -4.01 20.28
C ALA A 223 7.57 -3.61 18.97
N ASP A 224 6.77 -4.50 18.39
CA ASP A 224 5.92 -4.18 17.23
C ASP A 224 4.83 -3.16 17.59
N VAL A 225 4.20 -3.29 18.77
CA VAL A 225 3.20 -2.33 19.29
C VAL A 225 3.81 -0.96 19.54
N ASP A 226 4.98 -0.89 20.17
CA ASP A 226 5.67 0.39 20.42
C ASP A 226 6.16 1.02 19.10
N SER A 227 6.67 0.23 18.15
CA SER A 227 7.00 0.71 16.80
C SER A 227 5.76 1.21 16.04
N GLY A 228 4.60 0.57 16.20
CA GLY A 228 3.33 1.02 15.66
C GLY A 228 2.85 2.33 16.28
N LYS A 229 3.01 2.47 17.59
CA LYS A 229 2.67 3.67 18.37
C LYS A 229 3.52 4.88 17.97
N ASP A 230 4.82 4.70 17.77
CA ASP A 230 5.71 5.75 17.27
C ASP A 230 5.33 6.18 15.83
N LYS A 231 5.06 5.22 14.93
CA LYS A 231 4.54 5.52 13.58
C LYS A 231 3.21 6.28 13.61
N CYS A 232 2.29 5.92 14.51
CA CYS A 232 1.04 6.66 14.69
C CYS A 232 1.28 8.09 15.19
N LYS A 233 2.27 8.31 16.05
CA LYS A 233 2.67 9.64 16.51
C LYS A 233 3.29 10.48 15.37
N ASP A 234 4.21 9.91 14.61
CA ASP A 234 4.80 10.56 13.41
C ASP A 234 3.72 10.96 12.39
N LEU A 235 2.71 10.11 12.18
CA LEU A 235 1.57 10.40 11.32
C LEU A 235 0.69 11.51 11.90
N GLN A 236 0.43 11.52 13.21
CA GLN A 236 -0.36 12.57 13.87
C GLN A 236 0.36 13.92 13.86
N ASP A 237 1.68 13.95 13.99
CA ASP A 237 2.47 15.19 13.93
C ASP A 237 2.60 15.71 12.48
N ARG A 238 2.64 14.82 11.48
CA ARG A 238 2.47 15.17 10.06
C ARG A 238 1.08 15.71 9.74
N GLU A 239 0.02 15.09 10.27
CA GLU A 239 -1.38 15.55 10.12
C GLU A 239 -1.56 16.97 10.65
N LYS A 240 -0.98 17.28 11.83
CA LYS A 240 -0.95 18.64 12.39
C LYS A 240 -0.23 19.62 11.45
N SER A 241 0.95 19.28 10.94
CA SER A 241 1.70 20.13 9.99
C SER A 241 0.88 20.43 8.74
N ALA A 242 0.36 19.39 8.08
CA ALA A 242 -0.46 19.52 6.88
C ALA A 242 -1.75 20.33 7.14
N THR A 243 -2.35 20.19 8.32
CA THR A 243 -3.51 20.99 8.73
C THR A 243 -3.15 22.47 8.89
N MET A 244 -1.99 22.79 9.49
CA MET A 244 -1.52 24.19 9.60
C MET A 244 -1.17 24.79 8.23
N GLU A 245 -0.56 24.02 7.33
CA GLU A 245 -0.28 24.41 5.94
C GLU A 245 -1.58 24.65 5.15
N LEU A 246 -2.60 23.80 5.34
CA LEU A 246 -3.92 23.95 4.73
C LEU A 246 -4.65 25.19 5.27
N ILE A 247 -4.56 25.48 6.57
CA ILE A 247 -5.11 26.73 7.15
C ILE A 247 -4.39 27.96 6.57
N ALA A 248 -3.05 27.93 6.48
CA ALA A 248 -2.27 29.04 5.97
C ALA A 248 -2.54 29.33 4.47
N THR A 249 -2.60 28.28 3.64
CA THR A 249 -2.96 28.41 2.22
C THR A 249 -4.43 28.80 2.02
N THR A 250 -5.34 28.33 2.88
CA THR A 250 -6.75 28.80 2.90
C THR A 250 -6.84 30.30 3.20
N ALA A 251 -6.07 30.80 4.17
CA ALA A 251 -6.01 32.22 4.50
C ALA A 251 -5.41 33.06 3.36
N GLN A 252 -4.36 32.57 2.69
CA GLN A 252 -3.81 33.19 1.48
C GLN A 252 -4.84 33.24 0.34
N LEU A 253 -5.56 32.14 0.09
CA LEU A 253 -6.60 32.08 -0.93
C LEU A 253 -7.73 33.08 -0.66
N HIS A 254 -8.18 33.20 0.59
CA HIS A 254 -9.17 34.22 0.98
C HIS A 254 -8.64 35.66 0.78
N GLY A 255 -7.36 35.90 1.08
CA GLY A 255 -6.69 37.16 0.76
C GLY A 255 -6.70 37.47 -0.75
N VAL A 256 -6.33 36.50 -1.59
CA VAL A 256 -6.36 36.62 -3.05
C VAL A 256 -7.77 36.84 -3.57
N GLN A 257 -8.78 36.14 -3.03
CA GLN A 257 -10.20 36.35 -3.37
C GLN A 257 -10.67 37.76 -3.04
N SER A 258 -10.26 38.31 -1.88
CA SER A 258 -10.58 39.69 -1.49
C SER A 258 -9.93 40.73 -2.42
N VAL A 259 -8.65 40.54 -2.76
CA VAL A 259 -7.95 41.40 -3.74
C VAL A 259 -8.61 41.31 -5.12
N ASN A 260 -8.96 40.11 -5.58
CA ASN A 260 -9.58 39.91 -6.89
C ASN A 260 -11.00 40.52 -6.95
N LEU A 261 -11.76 40.49 -5.85
CA LEU A 261 -13.04 41.21 -5.72
C LEU A 261 -12.84 42.74 -5.78
N GLY A 262 -11.76 43.26 -5.18
CA GLY A 262 -11.33 44.65 -5.32
C GLY A 262 -11.07 45.00 -6.79
N LEU A 263 -10.19 44.27 -7.46
CA LEU A 263 -9.85 44.47 -8.88
C LEU A 263 -11.06 44.38 -9.80
N GLU A 264 -12.01 43.48 -9.54
CA GLU A 264 -13.26 43.36 -10.31
C GLU A 264 -14.22 44.53 -10.06
N ASN A 265 -14.08 45.26 -8.95
CA ASN A 265 -14.80 46.52 -8.70
C ASN A 265 -14.07 47.72 -9.30
N ASP A 266 -12.75 47.80 -9.18
CA ASP A 266 -11.92 48.82 -9.83
C ASP A 266 -12.10 48.80 -11.35
N LYS A 267 -12.13 47.60 -11.94
CA LYS A 267 -12.46 47.35 -13.36
C LYS A 267 -13.85 47.89 -13.76
N LYS A 268 -14.86 47.78 -12.89
CA LYS A 268 -16.20 48.37 -13.14
C LYS A 268 -16.19 49.89 -13.03
N ALA A 269 -15.46 50.44 -12.05
CA ALA A 269 -15.27 51.87 -11.90
C ALA A 269 -14.59 52.45 -13.15
N LEU A 270 -13.43 51.90 -13.54
CA LEU A 270 -12.71 52.27 -14.76
C LEU A 270 -13.55 52.10 -16.04
N GLN A 271 -14.38 51.06 -16.14
CA GLN A 271 -15.32 50.91 -17.26
C GLN A 271 -16.33 52.07 -17.30
N SER A 272 -16.89 52.47 -16.15
CA SER A 272 -17.79 53.63 -16.08
C SER A 272 -17.08 54.96 -16.36
N GLU A 273 -15.82 55.10 -15.92
CA GLU A 273 -14.96 56.25 -16.25
C GLU A 273 -14.57 56.30 -17.74
N ILE A 274 -14.51 55.17 -18.44
CA ILE A 274 -14.29 55.11 -19.91
C ILE A 274 -15.57 55.45 -20.68
N ASP A 275 -16.73 55.00 -20.20
CA ASP A 275 -18.01 55.27 -20.88
C ASP A 275 -18.43 56.76 -20.77
N ILE A 276 -17.92 57.53 -19.80
CA ILE A 276 -18.14 58.98 -19.69
C ILE A 276 -17.49 59.77 -20.85
N PRO A 277 -16.16 59.76 -21.09
CA PRO A 277 -15.53 60.37 -22.26
C PRO A 277 -16.06 59.80 -23.58
N LYS A 278 -16.46 58.54 -23.63
CA LYS A 278 -17.05 57.93 -24.83
C LYS A 278 -18.44 58.51 -25.17
N GLN A 279 -19.25 58.82 -24.16
CA GLN A 279 -20.48 59.61 -24.36
C GLN A 279 -20.18 61.07 -24.73
N GLU A 280 -19.15 61.68 -24.13
CA GLU A 280 -18.79 63.07 -24.41
C GLU A 280 -18.18 63.25 -25.81
N VAL A 281 -17.31 62.34 -26.27
CA VAL A 281 -16.83 62.28 -27.66
C VAL A 281 -18.00 62.11 -28.63
N LYS A 282 -19.03 61.33 -28.29
CA LYS A 282 -20.25 61.24 -29.10
C LYS A 282 -20.99 62.59 -29.13
N ARG A 283 -21.23 63.24 -27.99
CA ARG A 283 -21.87 64.57 -27.93
C ARG A 283 -21.09 65.64 -28.71
N LEU A 284 -19.76 65.61 -28.63
CA LEU A 284 -18.88 66.52 -29.37
C LEU A 284 -18.92 66.21 -30.88
N SER A 285 -19.02 64.94 -31.28
CA SER A 285 -19.24 64.54 -32.68
C SER A 285 -20.59 65.00 -33.20
N ASP A 286 -21.67 64.78 -32.45
CA ASP A 286 -23.03 65.22 -32.80
C ASP A 286 -23.09 66.76 -32.88
N SER A 287 -22.44 67.46 -31.95
CA SER A 287 -22.29 68.93 -31.94
C SER A 287 -21.46 69.44 -33.11
N ASN A 288 -20.33 68.80 -33.44
CA ASN A 288 -19.50 69.16 -34.58
C ASN A 288 -20.23 68.94 -35.92
N THR A 289 -21.05 67.89 -36.00
CA THR A 289 -21.93 67.63 -37.15
C THR A 289 -23.00 68.73 -37.28
N SER A 290 -23.59 69.15 -36.16
CA SER A 290 -24.53 70.28 -36.11
C SER A 290 -23.87 71.61 -36.48
N ILE A 291 -22.68 71.90 -35.97
CA ILE A 291 -21.89 73.10 -36.29
C ILE A 291 -21.48 73.10 -37.77
N SER A 292 -21.04 71.96 -38.32
CA SER A 292 -20.75 71.82 -39.76
C SER A 292 -22.01 72.08 -40.61
N SER A 293 -23.16 71.58 -40.15
CA SER A 293 -24.47 71.81 -40.79
C SER A 293 -25.01 73.23 -40.59
N GLN A 294 -24.53 73.98 -39.61
CA GLN A 294 -24.76 75.42 -39.48
C GLN A 294 -23.83 76.17 -40.43
N LEU A 295 -22.53 75.91 -40.39
CA LEU A 295 -21.51 76.54 -41.24
C LEU A 295 -21.87 76.42 -42.72
N ALA A 296 -22.25 75.23 -43.20
CA ALA A 296 -22.69 75.04 -44.59
C ALA A 296 -23.92 75.89 -44.97
N ARG A 297 -24.89 76.07 -44.05
CA ARG A 297 -26.04 76.97 -44.27
C ARG A 297 -25.62 78.43 -44.25
N THR A 298 -24.71 78.83 -43.37
CA THR A 298 -24.17 80.19 -43.33
C THR A 298 -23.36 80.50 -44.58
N THR A 299 -22.58 79.55 -45.11
CA THR A 299 -21.86 79.66 -46.38
C THR A 299 -22.83 79.82 -47.55
N ALA A 300 -23.84 78.96 -47.69
CA ALA A 300 -24.85 79.09 -48.75
C ALA A 300 -25.65 80.41 -48.65
N SER A 301 -25.93 80.88 -47.43
CA SER A 301 -26.54 82.19 -47.19
C SER A 301 -25.60 83.35 -47.60
N LEU A 302 -24.30 83.24 -47.31
CA LEU A 302 -23.28 84.21 -47.71
C LEU A 302 -23.11 84.25 -49.24
N GLU A 303 -23.12 83.08 -49.90
CA GLU A 303 -23.12 82.96 -51.36
C GLU A 303 -24.38 83.64 -51.95
N THR A 304 -25.56 83.39 -51.37
CA THR A 304 -26.82 84.03 -51.78
C THR A 304 -26.72 85.56 -51.66
N VAL A 305 -26.32 86.08 -50.50
CA VAL A 305 -26.12 87.54 -50.27
C VAL A 305 -25.05 88.11 -51.20
N THR A 306 -24.02 87.33 -51.57
CA THR A 306 -22.99 87.75 -52.53
C THR A 306 -23.57 87.84 -53.95
N THR A 307 -24.42 86.90 -54.37
CA THR A 307 -25.12 86.99 -55.66
C THR A 307 -26.12 88.14 -55.69
N GLU A 308 -26.92 88.34 -54.64
CA GLU A 308 -27.83 89.47 -54.49
C GLU A 308 -27.08 90.82 -54.54
N LEU A 309 -25.95 90.93 -53.83
CA LEU A 309 -25.10 92.12 -53.87
C LEU A 309 -24.50 92.37 -55.26
N SER A 310 -24.12 91.31 -55.98
CA SER A 310 -23.62 91.45 -57.36
C SER A 310 -24.72 91.92 -58.34
N ALA A 311 -25.96 91.42 -58.18
CA ALA A 311 -27.11 91.87 -58.96
C ALA A 311 -27.51 93.32 -58.61
N ALA A 312 -27.48 93.69 -57.33
CA ALA A 312 -27.71 95.06 -56.88
C ALA A 312 -26.61 96.03 -57.35
N HIS A 313 -25.36 95.56 -57.49
CA HIS A 313 -24.27 96.34 -58.08
C HIS A 313 -24.47 96.54 -59.59
N GLN A 314 -24.86 95.49 -60.31
CA GLN A 314 -25.19 95.55 -61.74
C GLN A 314 -26.35 96.54 -62.01
N ALA A 315 -27.45 96.45 -61.26
CA ALA A 315 -28.56 97.40 -61.35
C ALA A 315 -28.16 98.84 -61.00
N ASN A 316 -27.18 99.03 -60.10
CA ASN A 316 -26.61 100.36 -59.81
C ASN A 316 -25.72 100.89 -60.95
N MET A 317 -25.14 100.03 -61.78
CA MET A 317 -24.41 100.45 -62.99
C MET A 317 -25.40 100.87 -64.09
N GLU A 318 -26.45 100.07 -64.31
CA GLU A 318 -27.53 100.37 -65.26
C GLU A 318 -28.22 101.71 -64.93
N LEU A 319 -28.64 101.90 -63.68
CA LEU A 319 -29.21 103.18 -63.20
C LEU A 319 -28.24 104.37 -63.31
N ARG A 320 -26.92 104.13 -63.31
CA ARG A 320 -25.93 105.19 -63.54
C ARG A 320 -25.80 105.54 -65.01
N GLU A 321 -25.87 104.56 -65.91
CA GLU A 321 -25.89 104.82 -67.35
C GLU A 321 -27.15 105.61 -67.74
N GLU A 322 -28.33 105.21 -67.26
CA GLU A 322 -29.58 105.97 -67.42
C GLU A 322 -29.46 107.41 -66.88
N LEU A 323 -28.89 107.60 -65.68
CA LEU A 323 -28.69 108.93 -65.10
C LEU A 323 -27.73 109.79 -65.95
N THR A 324 -26.70 109.19 -66.55
CA THR A 324 -25.80 109.93 -67.46
C THR A 324 -26.48 110.29 -68.79
N ALA A 325 -27.35 109.44 -69.32
CA ALA A 325 -28.16 109.74 -70.50
C ALA A 325 -29.12 110.91 -70.25
N ALA A 326 -29.91 110.83 -69.17
CA ALA A 326 -30.82 111.91 -68.76
C ALA A 326 -30.08 113.24 -68.47
N THR A 327 -28.88 113.19 -67.90
CA THR A 327 -28.03 114.37 -67.71
C THR A 327 -27.57 114.97 -69.05
N GLY A 328 -27.36 114.15 -70.08
CA GLY A 328 -27.10 114.59 -71.45
C GLY A 328 -28.30 115.31 -72.08
N GLU A 329 -29.51 114.77 -71.91
CA GLU A 329 -30.76 115.38 -72.41
C GLU A 329 -31.06 116.73 -71.74
N ILE A 330 -30.92 116.82 -70.42
CA ILE A 330 -31.04 118.08 -69.66
C ILE A 330 -30.05 119.14 -70.19
N ARG A 331 -28.85 118.74 -70.59
CA ARG A 331 -27.84 119.64 -71.17
C ARG A 331 -28.22 120.12 -72.57
N GLN A 332 -28.96 119.34 -73.37
CA GLN A 332 -29.52 119.81 -74.64
C GLN A 332 -30.69 120.78 -74.42
N LEU A 333 -31.61 120.45 -73.50
CA LEU A 333 -32.72 121.33 -73.12
C LEU A 333 -32.24 122.69 -72.59
N SER A 334 -31.16 122.72 -71.81
CA SER A 334 -30.51 123.97 -71.39
C SER A 334 -30.18 124.89 -72.57
N GLY A 335 -29.65 124.36 -73.67
CA GLY A 335 -29.31 125.15 -74.86
C GLY A 335 -30.52 125.70 -75.61
N THR A 336 -31.71 125.10 -75.44
CA THR A 336 -32.96 125.63 -76.03
C THR A 336 -33.58 126.76 -75.20
N THR A 337 -33.26 126.85 -73.91
CA THR A 337 -33.74 127.95 -73.04
C THR A 337 -33.06 129.28 -73.39
N ASP A 338 -31.76 129.25 -73.67
CA ASP A 338 -30.98 130.46 -73.99
C ASP A 338 -31.40 131.09 -75.32
N THR A 339 -31.81 130.30 -76.32
CA THR A 339 -32.31 130.82 -77.60
C THR A 339 -33.69 131.47 -77.47
N ILE A 340 -34.56 130.94 -76.60
CA ILE A 340 -35.88 131.54 -76.32
C ILE A 340 -35.74 132.91 -75.66
N GLN A 341 -34.80 133.11 -74.73
CA GLN A 341 -34.55 134.42 -74.10
C GLN A 341 -34.07 135.50 -75.06
N VAL A 342 -33.50 135.15 -76.23
CA VAL A 342 -33.15 136.14 -77.26
C VAL A 342 -34.43 136.65 -77.94
N VAL A 343 -35.30 135.72 -78.35
CA VAL A 343 -36.57 136.02 -79.04
C VAL A 343 -37.50 136.87 -78.17
N GLU A 344 -37.58 136.63 -76.85
CA GLU A 344 -38.40 137.45 -75.95
C GLU A 344 -37.97 138.93 -75.90
N ARG A 345 -36.67 139.21 -76.01
CA ARG A 345 -36.15 140.59 -75.99
C ARG A 345 -36.48 141.33 -77.28
N GLU A 346 -36.36 140.64 -78.42
CA GLU A 346 -36.73 141.19 -79.74
C GLU A 346 -38.23 141.47 -79.83
N LEU A 347 -39.06 140.55 -79.34
CA LEU A 347 -40.52 140.72 -79.28
C LEU A 347 -40.92 141.91 -78.38
N SER A 348 -40.24 142.09 -77.24
CA SER A 348 -40.47 143.21 -76.33
C SER A 348 -40.08 144.57 -76.93
N ALA A 349 -38.98 144.61 -77.70
CA ALA A 349 -38.59 145.81 -78.46
C ALA A 349 -39.64 146.18 -79.53
N ALA A 350 -40.03 145.22 -80.37
CA ALA A 350 -41.03 145.41 -81.42
C ALA A 350 -42.41 145.83 -80.88
N HIS A 351 -42.82 145.30 -79.71
CA HIS A 351 -44.07 145.72 -79.05
C HIS A 351 -44.04 147.20 -78.65
N LYS A 352 -42.89 147.68 -78.16
CA LYS A 352 -42.70 149.08 -77.73
C LYS A 352 -42.75 150.05 -78.91
N GLU A 353 -42.14 149.66 -80.04
CA GLU A 353 -42.17 150.42 -81.29
C GLU A 353 -43.59 150.48 -81.91
N ASN A 354 -44.35 149.38 -81.85
CA ASN A 354 -45.75 149.35 -82.29
C ASN A 354 -46.64 150.31 -81.45
N MET A 355 -46.35 150.44 -80.15
CA MET A 355 -47.00 151.40 -79.26
C MET A 355 -46.70 152.86 -79.67
N GLN A 356 -45.44 153.17 -79.97
CA GLN A 356 -45.00 154.49 -80.45
C GLN A 356 -45.76 154.91 -81.72
N LEU A 357 -45.79 154.04 -82.74
CA LEU A 357 -46.45 154.29 -84.02
C LEU A 357 -47.98 154.50 -83.87
N ARG A 358 -48.64 153.88 -82.90
CA ARG A 358 -50.07 154.09 -82.61
C ARG A 358 -50.35 155.49 -82.04
N VAL A 359 -49.44 156.05 -81.24
CA VAL A 359 -49.56 157.43 -80.72
C VAL A 359 -49.34 158.46 -81.83
N GLU A 360 -48.40 158.21 -82.74
CA GLU A 360 -48.16 159.08 -83.89
C GLU A 360 -49.35 159.04 -84.88
N LEU A 361 -49.85 157.85 -85.23
CA LEU A 361 -50.99 157.68 -86.13
C LEU A 361 -52.28 158.36 -85.60
N THR A 362 -52.55 158.27 -84.30
CA THR A 362 -53.70 158.97 -83.68
C THR A 362 -53.51 160.48 -83.64
N THR A 363 -52.27 160.96 -83.51
CA THR A 363 -51.94 162.39 -83.57
C THR A 363 -52.12 162.96 -84.98
N SER A 364 -51.61 162.29 -86.03
CA SER A 364 -51.83 162.71 -87.42
C SER A 364 -53.30 162.64 -87.83
N THR A 365 -54.05 161.63 -87.36
CA THR A 365 -55.50 161.53 -87.60
C THR A 365 -56.24 162.74 -87.03
N ARG A 366 -55.86 163.21 -85.84
CA ARG A 366 -56.43 164.42 -85.21
C ARG A 366 -56.14 165.68 -86.03
N GLN A 367 -54.92 165.82 -86.55
CA GLN A 367 -54.53 166.95 -87.42
C GLN A 367 -55.31 166.96 -88.74
N ILE A 368 -55.55 165.79 -89.35
CA ILE A 368 -56.36 165.67 -90.58
C ILE A 368 -57.81 166.12 -90.34
N ILE A 369 -58.39 165.78 -89.19
CA ILE A 369 -59.74 166.23 -88.80
C ILE A 369 -59.78 167.76 -88.61
N GLU A 370 -58.78 168.34 -87.94
CA GLU A 370 -58.70 169.79 -87.73
C GLU A 370 -58.51 170.57 -89.05
N LEU A 371 -57.68 170.06 -89.96
CA LEU A 371 -57.49 170.63 -91.30
C LEU A 371 -58.78 170.52 -92.15
N ARG A 372 -59.51 169.40 -92.09
CA ARG A 372 -60.84 169.29 -92.73
C ARG A 372 -61.83 170.31 -92.17
N SER A 373 -61.81 170.59 -90.87
CA SER A 373 -62.65 171.63 -90.26
C SER A 373 -62.33 173.02 -90.84
N LYS A 374 -61.04 173.38 -90.91
CA LYS A 374 -60.59 174.68 -91.44
C LYS A 374 -60.84 174.85 -92.95
N ILE A 375 -60.84 173.76 -93.72
CA ILE A 375 -61.24 173.76 -95.14
C ILE A 375 -62.75 173.97 -95.30
N SER A 376 -63.57 173.42 -94.39
CA SER A 376 -65.03 173.55 -94.43
C SER A 376 -65.49 175.01 -94.36
N GLU A 377 -65.04 175.76 -93.34
CA GLU A 377 -65.57 177.09 -93.03
C GLU A 377 -65.16 178.17 -94.05
N LEU A 378 -64.03 178.00 -94.74
CA LEU A 378 -63.61 178.90 -95.82
C LEU A 378 -64.46 178.77 -97.09
N SER A 379 -65.20 177.67 -97.27
CA SER A 379 -65.94 177.38 -98.51
C SER A 379 -67.27 178.14 -98.64
N THR A 380 -67.96 178.36 -97.52
CA THR A 380 -69.37 178.80 -97.48
C THR A 380 -69.62 180.24 -97.97
N PRO A 381 -68.80 181.26 -97.62
CA PRO A 381 -69.06 182.64 -98.02
C PRO A 381 -68.86 182.93 -99.51
N VAL A 382 -68.10 182.09 -100.21
CA VAL A 382 -67.72 182.30 -101.62
C VAL A 382 -68.80 181.73 -102.55
N TRP A 383 -69.28 180.51 -102.29
CA TRP A 383 -70.27 179.84 -103.12
C TRP A 383 -71.60 180.60 -103.23
N HIS A 384 -72.08 181.22 -102.15
CA HIS A 384 -73.32 182.00 -102.19
C HIS A 384 -73.22 183.25 -103.09
N ARG A 385 -72.05 183.91 -103.16
CA ARG A 385 -71.83 185.05 -104.07
C ARG A 385 -71.80 184.60 -105.53
N LEU A 386 -71.21 183.43 -105.80
CA LEU A 386 -71.14 182.87 -107.15
C LEU A 386 -72.53 182.45 -107.67
N ILE A 387 -73.37 181.85 -106.82
CA ILE A 387 -74.73 181.44 -107.19
C ILE A 387 -75.62 182.65 -107.49
N GLN A 388 -75.56 183.72 -106.68
CA GLN A 388 -76.30 184.96 -106.98
C GLN A 388 -75.87 185.59 -108.32
N TRP A 389 -74.56 185.59 -108.63
CA TRP A 389 -74.05 186.12 -109.89
C TRP A 389 -74.52 185.33 -111.11
N ILE A 390 -74.58 184.00 -111.02
CA ILE A 390 -75.05 183.12 -112.10
C ILE A 390 -76.56 183.28 -112.34
N GLN A 391 -77.38 183.36 -111.29
CA GLN A 391 -78.83 183.59 -111.42
C GLN A 391 -79.16 184.98 -112.01
N GLN A 392 -78.30 185.99 -111.77
CA GLN A 392 -78.38 187.31 -112.39
C GLN A 392 -77.89 187.35 -113.85
N LYS A 393 -77.38 186.23 -114.40
CA LYS A 393 -76.90 186.12 -115.79
C LYS A 393 -77.69 185.14 -116.66
N LEU A 394 -78.34 184.13 -116.07
CA LEU A 394 -79.21 183.18 -116.81
C LEU A 394 -80.66 183.70 -117.00
N SER A 395 -80.90 184.99 -116.77
CA SER A 395 -82.23 185.62 -116.83
C SER A 395 -82.77 185.87 -118.25
N GLY A 396 -82.08 185.44 -119.31
CA GLY A 396 -82.27 185.98 -120.67
C GLY A 396 -82.80 185.04 -121.76
N LEU A 397 -82.51 183.73 -121.73
CA LEU A 397 -82.77 182.84 -122.87
C LEU A 397 -83.73 181.70 -122.52
N LYS A 398 -84.99 181.88 -122.91
CA LYS A 398 -86.02 180.83 -123.00
C LYS A 398 -85.83 179.98 -124.26
N HIS A 399 -86.55 178.86 -124.27
CA HIS A 399 -86.88 177.98 -125.40
C HIS A 399 -85.91 176.82 -125.69
N LEU A 400 -86.53 175.65 -125.92
CA LEU A 400 -86.07 174.39 -126.49
C LEU A 400 -85.60 173.25 -125.53
N LEU A 401 -86.30 172.12 -125.72
CA LEU A 401 -85.99 170.70 -125.45
C LEU A 401 -85.93 170.11 -124.01
N LYS A 402 -86.99 169.32 -123.74
CA LYS A 402 -87.03 167.92 -123.24
C LYS A 402 -85.89 166.99 -123.76
N PRO A 403 -85.71 165.74 -123.24
CA PRO A 403 -85.97 165.19 -121.89
C PRO A 403 -84.92 164.12 -121.44
N ASP A 404 -85.31 163.26 -120.48
CA ASP A 404 -85.00 161.82 -120.31
C ASP A 404 -83.70 161.29 -119.64
N LYS A 405 -83.98 160.28 -118.76
CA LYS A 405 -83.25 159.02 -118.46
C LYS A 405 -81.82 159.05 -117.86
N GLU A 406 -81.29 158.03 -117.16
CA GLU A 406 -81.66 156.73 -116.52
C GLU A 406 -80.33 155.92 -116.46
N VAL A 407 -80.28 154.72 -115.86
CA VAL A 407 -79.13 153.76 -115.85
C VAL A 407 -77.93 154.21 -114.97
N SER A 408 -77.34 153.48 -114.02
CA SER A 408 -77.31 152.08 -113.51
C SER A 408 -76.06 151.24 -113.85
N ASP A 409 -75.72 150.31 -112.91
CA ASP A 409 -74.88 149.10 -113.04
C ASP A 409 -73.34 149.30 -113.32
N GLU A 410 -72.40 148.35 -113.13
CA GLU A 410 -72.40 146.93 -112.67
C GLU A 410 -70.98 146.47 -112.17
N GLU A 411 -70.78 145.15 -111.91
CA GLU A 411 -69.48 144.37 -111.79
C GLU A 411 -68.50 144.72 -110.62
N GLU A 412 -67.52 143.92 -110.15
CA GLU A 412 -67.02 142.50 -110.21
C GLU A 412 -66.08 142.31 -108.96
N GLY A 413 -65.46 141.18 -108.57
CA GLY A 413 -65.43 139.80 -109.10
C GLY A 413 -64.22 138.96 -108.64
N VAL A 414 -64.43 137.67 -108.29
CA VAL A 414 -63.41 136.57 -108.29
C VAL A 414 -62.27 136.78 -107.22
N ALA A 415 -61.33 135.91 -106.81
CA ALA A 415 -60.76 134.62 -107.24
C ALA A 415 -60.64 133.53 -106.12
N LEU A 416 -59.61 132.66 -106.17
CA LEU A 416 -59.58 131.28 -105.61
C LEU A 416 -58.15 130.77 -105.22
N ALA A 417 -58.08 129.57 -104.60
CA ALA A 417 -56.96 128.59 -104.60
C ALA A 417 -55.69 128.88 -103.74
N GLN A 418 -54.88 127.89 -103.24
CA GLN A 418 -55.10 126.48 -102.79
C GLN A 418 -53.82 125.95 -102.07
N GLY A 419 -53.91 124.86 -101.29
CA GLY A 419 -52.76 124.12 -100.70
C GLY A 419 -53.06 123.45 -99.35
N VAL A 420 -53.50 122.18 -99.29
CA VAL A 420 -52.70 120.94 -99.07
C VAL A 420 -52.01 120.90 -97.68
N ALA A 421 -52.32 120.05 -96.68
CA ALA A 421 -52.91 118.70 -96.54
C ALA A 421 -51.92 117.51 -96.51
N VAL A 422 -52.35 116.38 -95.90
CA VAL A 422 -51.63 115.08 -95.70
C VAL A 422 -50.54 115.19 -94.59
N ARG A 423 -50.67 114.55 -93.40
CA ARG A 423 -50.48 113.12 -93.02
C ARG A 423 -49.09 112.57 -93.35
N ASP A 424 -48.48 111.82 -92.41
CA ASP A 424 -48.36 110.36 -92.56
C ASP A 424 -48.12 109.66 -91.21
N ALA A 425 -47.96 108.33 -91.21
CA ALA A 425 -47.74 107.51 -90.01
C ALA A 425 -46.64 106.43 -90.20
N GLY A 426 -46.12 105.92 -89.08
CA GLY A 426 -45.08 104.87 -89.03
C GLY A 426 -43.76 105.37 -88.45
N LEU A 427 -42.93 104.54 -87.79
CA LEU A 427 -43.04 103.09 -87.51
C LEU A 427 -42.24 102.75 -86.23
N ALA A 428 -42.61 101.63 -85.60
CA ALA A 428 -41.95 100.95 -84.46
C ALA A 428 -41.90 101.74 -83.14
#